data_AF-A0A174RTM8-F1
#
_entry.id   AF-A0A174RTM8-F1
#
_cell.length_a   1.000
_cell.length_b   1.000
_cell.length_c   1.000
_cell.angle_alpha   90.00
_cell.angle_beta   90.00
_cell.angle_gamma   90.00
#
_symmetry.space_group_name_H-M   'P 1'
#
loop_
_entity.id
_entity.type
_entity.pdbx_description
1 polymer ?
#
loop_
_entity_poly.entity_id
_entity_poly.type
_entity_poly.pdbx_seq_one_letter_code
_entity_poly.pdbx_strand_id
1 'polypeptide(L)'
;MADERTEKQKVQEITDKLEEGLKELFESEKYKAYLSTMSKFHNYSFNNTLLIAMQKPEATLVAGYKAWQKNFERHVNKGEKAIRILAC
;
A
#
# COMPACT_ATOMS: atom_id res chain seq x y z
N MET A 1 -12.35 -8.00 -24.35
CA MET A 1 -12.57 -9.09 -23.35
C MET A 1 -11.25 -9.75 -22.89
N ALA A 2 -10.09 -9.09 -23.00
CA ALA A 2 -8.80 -9.63 -22.53
C ALA A 2 -8.29 -8.95 -21.24
N ASP A 3 -8.64 -7.67 -21.00
CA ASP A 3 -8.21 -6.89 -19.83
C ASP A 3 -8.82 -7.34 -18.48
N GLU A 4 -10.07 -7.80 -18.45
CA GLU A 4 -10.75 -8.14 -17.18
C GLU A 4 -10.14 -9.36 -16.45
N ARG A 5 -9.56 -10.32 -17.20
CA ARG A 5 -8.90 -11.48 -16.60
C ARG A 5 -7.60 -11.07 -15.89
N THR A 6 -6.88 -10.10 -16.44
CA THR A 6 -5.61 -9.63 -15.90
C THR A 6 -5.79 -8.80 -14.63
N GLU A 7 -6.82 -7.95 -14.56
CA GLU A 7 -7.11 -7.17 -13.35
C GLU A 7 -7.60 -8.06 -12.20
N LYS A 8 -8.49 -9.03 -12.46
CA LYS A 8 -8.89 -10.01 -11.42
C LYS A 8 -7.70 -10.81 -10.90
N GLN A 9 -6.79 -11.24 -11.79
CA GLN A 9 -5.58 -11.95 -11.38
C GLN A 9 -4.65 -11.10 -10.52
N LYS A 10 -4.46 -9.81 -10.84
CA LYS A 10 -3.67 -8.88 -10.01
C LYS A 10 -4.30 -8.65 -8.64
N VAL A 11 -5.62 -8.50 -8.57
CA VAL A 11 -6.33 -8.35 -7.30
C VAL A 11 -6.20 -9.61 -6.45
N GLN A 12 -6.28 -10.79 -7.07
CA GLN A 12 -6.05 -12.06 -6.40
C GLN A 12 -4.62 -12.13 -5.84
N GLU A 13 -3.61 -11.81 -6.66
CA GLU A 13 -2.19 -11.81 -6.23
C GLU A 13 -1.92 -10.82 -5.08
N ILE A 14 -2.59 -9.66 -5.09
CA ILE A 14 -2.49 -8.69 -3.98
C ILE A 14 -3.15 -9.27 -2.72
N THR A 15 -4.30 -9.92 -2.84
CA THR A 15 -5.00 -10.58 -1.72
C THR A 15 -4.15 -11.70 -1.13
N ASP A 16 -3.57 -12.55 -1.98
CA ASP A 16 -2.73 -13.67 -1.55
C ASP A 16 -1.48 -13.19 -0.80
N LYS A 17 -0.82 -12.11 -1.28
CA LYS A 17 0.29 -11.46 -0.56
C LYS A 17 -0.15 -10.90 0.78
N LEU A 18 -1.39 -10.40 0.87
CA LEU A 18 -1.93 -9.85 2.11
C LEU A 18 -2.15 -10.97 3.14
N GLU A 19 -2.65 -12.13 2.71
CA GLU A 19 -2.80 -13.32 3.57
C GLU A 19 -1.46 -13.87 4.05
N GLU A 20 -0.44 -13.90 3.20
CA GLU A 20 0.92 -14.27 3.58
C GLU A 20 1.52 -13.27 4.58
N GLY A 21 1.40 -11.98 4.29
CA GLY A 21 1.81 -10.89 5.17
C GLY A 21 1.13 -10.93 6.54
N LEU A 22 -0.12 -11.40 6.62
CA LEU A 22 -0.83 -11.59 7.89
C LEU A 22 -0.23 -12.72 8.74
N LYS A 23 0.22 -13.81 8.12
CA LYS A 23 0.88 -14.90 8.85
C LYS A 23 2.23 -14.46 9.38
N GLU A 24 2.97 -13.71 8.59
CA GLU A 24 4.27 -13.16 8.97
C GLU A 24 4.18 -11.99 9.96
N LEU A 25 3.03 -11.29 10.01
CA LEU A 25 2.84 -10.14 10.89
C LEU A 25 2.97 -10.48 12.37
N PHE A 26 2.77 -11.74 12.74
CA PHE A 26 2.92 -12.22 14.11
C PHE A 26 4.38 -12.41 14.53
N GLU A 27 5.35 -12.19 13.63
CA GLU A 27 6.76 -12.03 13.96
C GLU A 27 7.01 -10.61 14.51
N SER A 28 7.67 -10.51 15.68
CA SER A 28 7.69 -9.28 16.50
C SER A 28 8.20 -8.02 15.79
N GLU A 29 9.22 -8.15 14.92
CA GLU A 29 9.80 -7.00 14.20
C GLU A 29 8.88 -6.50 13.07
N LYS A 30 8.22 -7.41 12.35
CA LYS A 30 7.25 -7.04 11.30
C LYS A 30 6.00 -6.41 11.92
N TYR A 31 5.58 -6.90 13.09
CA TYR A 31 4.51 -6.30 13.86
C TYR A 31 4.84 -4.86 14.27
N LYS A 32 6.07 -4.59 14.71
CA LYS A 32 6.52 -3.25 15.07
C LYS A 32 6.54 -2.29 13.88
N ALA A 33 7.01 -2.76 12.71
CA ALA A 33 6.96 -1.98 11.46
C ALA A 33 5.52 -1.66 11.04
N TYR A 34 4.62 -2.63 11.19
CA TYR A 34 3.19 -2.44 10.97
C TYR A 34 2.59 -1.38 11.91
N LEU A 35 2.83 -1.50 13.22
CA LEU A 35 2.35 -0.52 14.21
C LEU A 35 2.91 0.89 13.96
N SER A 36 4.18 0.99 13.53
CA SER A 36 4.79 2.26 13.16
C SER A 36 4.17 2.87 11.89
N THR A 37 3.70 2.05 10.96
CA THR A 37 3.00 2.52 9.77
C THR A 37 1.57 2.94 10.13
N MET A 38 0.88 2.14 10.95
CA MET A 38 -0.44 2.45 11.47
C MET A 38 -0.48 3.78 12.22
N SER A 39 0.57 4.12 12.96
CA SER A 39 0.67 5.40 13.66
C SER A 39 0.89 6.60 12.73
N LYS A 40 1.27 6.41 11.46
CA LYS A 40 1.41 7.48 10.46
C LYS A 40 0.15 7.66 9.61
N PHE A 41 -0.63 6.59 9.42
CA PHE A 41 -1.76 6.53 8.48
C PHE A 41 -3.10 6.35 9.19
N HIS A 42 -3.52 7.35 9.99
CA HIS A 42 -4.71 7.28 10.84
C HIS A 42 -6.04 7.05 10.09
N ASN A 43 -6.11 7.38 8.80
CA ASN A 43 -7.32 7.33 7.99
C ASN A 43 -7.35 6.17 6.98
N TYR A 44 -6.38 5.24 7.03
CA TYR A 44 -6.35 4.09 6.14
C TYR A 44 -6.95 2.86 6.80
N SER A 45 -7.67 2.04 6.01
CA SER A 45 -8.14 0.73 6.46
C SER A 45 -6.96 -0.16 6.83
N PHE A 46 -7.19 -1.11 7.74
CA PHE A 46 -6.18 -2.08 8.17
C PHE A 46 -5.45 -2.75 6.99
N ASN A 47 -6.21 -3.23 6.00
CA ASN A 47 -5.65 -3.88 4.80
C ASN A 47 -4.75 -2.92 4.00
N ASN A 48 -5.14 -1.66 3.87
CA ASN A 48 -4.33 -0.68 3.16
C ASN A 48 -3.08 -0.30 3.95
N THR A 49 -3.18 -0.16 5.27
CA THR A 49 -2.02 0.08 6.15
C THR A 49 -1.02 -1.05 6.05
N LEU A 50 -1.48 -2.31 6.08
CA LEU A 50 -0.63 -3.47 5.88
C LEU A 50 -0.01 -3.49 4.49
N LEU A 51 -0.81 -3.28 3.45
CA LEU A 51 -0.35 -3.28 2.06
C LEU A 51 0.67 -2.17 1.78
N ILE A 52 0.54 -1.01 2.41
CA ILE A 52 1.55 0.06 2.37
C ILE A 52 2.82 -0.39 3.08
N ALA A 53 2.73 -0.94 4.29
CA ALA A 53 3.88 -1.41 5.06
C ALA A 53 4.69 -2.48 4.31
N MET A 54 4.03 -3.37 3.58
CA MET A 54 4.68 -4.41 2.77
C MET A 54 5.38 -3.87 1.51
N GLN A 55 4.86 -2.79 0.91
CA GLN A 55 5.44 -2.22 -0.31
C GLN A 55 6.47 -1.11 -0.03
N LYS A 56 6.28 -0.34 1.03
CA LYS A 56 7.07 0.85 1.40
C LYS A 56 6.94 1.16 2.91
N PRO A 57 7.62 0.43 3.80
CA PRO A 57 7.49 0.60 5.25
C PRO A 57 7.91 2.00 5.77
N GLU A 58 8.78 2.68 5.03
CA GLU A 58 9.22 4.04 5.30
C GLU A 58 8.23 5.12 4.83
N ALA A 59 7.12 4.75 4.20
CA ALA A 59 6.11 5.71 3.76
C ALA A 59 5.55 6.51 4.95
N THR A 60 5.38 7.81 4.74
CA THR A 60 4.81 8.75 5.73
C THR A 60 3.55 9.44 5.22
N LEU A 61 3.37 9.51 3.90
CA LEU A 61 2.18 10.03 3.24
C LEU A 61 1.98 9.31 1.92
N VAL A 62 0.74 8.94 1.62
CA VAL A 62 0.34 8.30 0.37
C VAL A 62 -0.76 9.15 -0.23
N ALA A 63 -0.57 9.51 -1.50
CA ALA A 63 -1.54 10.30 -2.24
C ALA A 63 -1.46 9.93 -3.73
N GLY A 64 -2.57 10.09 -4.44
CA GLY A 64 -2.59 9.94 -5.89
C GLY A 64 -1.73 11.00 -6.58
N TYR A 65 -1.21 10.69 -7.77
CA TYR A 65 -0.33 11.58 -8.53
C TYR A 65 -0.90 13.01 -8.69
N LYS A 66 -2.18 13.12 -9.06
CA LYS A 66 -2.86 14.42 -9.20
C LYS A 66 -2.98 15.17 -7.87
N ALA A 67 -3.12 14.46 -6.76
CA ALA A 67 -3.22 15.07 -5.43
C ALA A 67 -1.87 15.65 -5.00
N TRP A 68 -0.75 14.97 -5.32
CA TRP A 68 0.60 15.55 -5.14
C TRP A 68 0.77 16.89 -5.84
N GLN A 69 0.30 16.99 -7.09
CA GLN A 69 0.39 18.23 -7.85
C GLN A 69 -0.56 19.31 -7.33
N LYS A 70 -1.83 18.97 -7.10
CA LYS A 70 -2.87 19.96 -6.77
C LYS A 70 -2.85 20.44 -5.33
N ASN A 71 -2.58 19.54 -4.38
CA ASN A 71 -2.75 19.82 -2.96
C ASN A 71 -1.43 20.13 -2.26
N PHE A 72 -0.30 19.73 -2.87
CA PHE A 72 1.02 19.85 -2.25
C PHE A 72 2.05 20.52 -3.17
N GLU A 73 1.69 20.88 -4.41
CA GLU A 73 2.59 21.47 -5.41
C GLU A 73 3.87 20.65 -5.65
N ARG A 74 3.79 19.32 -5.47
CA ARG A 74 4.91 18.39 -5.62
C ARG A 74 4.75 17.51 -6.86
N HIS A 75 5.89 17.08 -7.38
CA HIS A 75 5.98 16.15 -8.51
C HIS A 75 6.66 14.85 -8.07
N VAL A 76 6.20 13.73 -8.62
CA VAL A 76 6.85 12.44 -8.42
C VAL A 76 8.17 12.41 -9.20
N ASN A 77 9.24 11.94 -8.58
CA ASN A 77 10.54 11.84 -9.22
C ASN A 77 10.50 10.86 -10.40
N LYS A 78 11.30 11.16 -11.44
CA LYS A 78 11.38 10.31 -12.62
C LYS A 78 11.97 8.95 -12.23
N GLY A 79 11.26 7.87 -12.55
CA GLY A 79 11.67 6.48 -12.29
C GLY A 79 11.02 5.84 -11.06
N GLU A 80 10.27 6.61 -10.26
CA GLU A 80 9.54 6.07 -9.11
C GLU A 80 8.37 5.18 -9.53
N LYS A 81 8.08 4.16 -8.71
CA LYS A 81 6.98 3.22 -8.92
C LYS A 81 5.84 3.50 -7.95
N ALA A 82 4.61 3.47 -8.46
CA ALA A 82 3.41 3.58 -7.63
C ALA A 82 3.22 2.33 -6.78
N ILE A 83 2.74 2.51 -5.55
CA ILE A 83 2.27 1.43 -4.69
C ILE A 83 0.77 1.21 -4.88
N ARG A 84 0.31 -0.03 -4.66
CA ARG A 84 -1.10 -0.41 -4.77
C ARG A 84 -1.83 -0.14 -3.45
N ILE A 85 -3.07 0.34 -3.58
CA ILE A 85 -4.02 0.55 -2.49
C ILE A 85 -5.32 -0.13 -2.90
N LEU A 86 -5.91 -0.91 -1.99
CA LEU A 86 -7.22 -1.52 -2.13
C LEU A 86 -8.26 -0.49 -1.69
N ALA A 87 -8.72 0.36 -2.61
CA ALA A 87 -9.78 1.31 -2.32
C ALA A 87 -11.09 0.56 -2.00
N CYS A 88 -11.72 0.87 -0.87
CA CYS A 88 -13.12 0.56 -0.60
C CYS A 88 -13.99 1.77 -0.96
#